data_AF-A0A081SHU1-F1
#
_entry.id   AF-A0A081SHU1-F1
#
_cell.length_a   1.000
_cell.length_b   1.000
_cell.length_c   1.000
_cell.angle_alpha   90.00
_cell.angle_beta   90.00
_cell.angle_gamma   90.00
#
_symmetry.space_group_name_H-M   'P 1'
#
loop_
_entity.id
_entity.type
_entity.pdbx_description
1 polymer ?
#
loop_
_entity_poly.entity_id
_entity_poly.type
_entity_poly.pdbx_seq_one_letter_code
_entity_poly.pdbx_strand_id
1 'polypeptide(L)'
;MIEILLVFLGALSRLVPHLPNFTAVSAVALYGATKLDDRKQAVWIPVLAMLISDSVMEVMYRAGLSPIQGFHGGMGYVYAAFIVVSCIGMWIRSAFSYGRLALGTLSASLSFFIITNFGVWLGGWYGYTLEGLTACYIAAIPFFRNQLAGDIFFVALLFGADALLRAFVAKKQTI
;
A
#
# COMPACT_ATOMS: atom_id res chain seq x y z
N MET A 1 14.41 -5.87 -12.06
CA MET A 1 14.09 -4.57 -12.72
C MET A 1 12.59 -4.39 -12.92
N ILE A 2 11.86 -5.42 -13.39
CA ILE A 2 10.40 -5.37 -13.59
C ILE A 2 9.67 -5.09 -12.27
N GLU A 3 10.14 -5.66 -11.17
CA GLU A 3 9.55 -5.54 -9.84
C GLU A 3 9.58 -4.09 -9.34
N ILE A 4 10.72 -3.44 -9.51
CA ILE A 4 10.92 -2.03 -9.14
C ILE A 4 9.98 -1.15 -9.98
N LEU A 5 9.92 -1.39 -11.30
CA LEU A 5 9.01 -0.67 -12.18
C LEU A 5 7.53 -0.81 -11.73
N LEU A 6 7.09 -2.03 -11.42
CA LEU A 6 5.73 -2.28 -10.94
C LEU A 6 5.44 -1.62 -9.60
N VAL A 7 6.42 -1.57 -8.69
CA VAL A 7 6.32 -0.82 -7.42
C VAL A 7 6.09 0.67 -7.68
N PHE A 8 6.87 1.29 -8.56
CA PHE A 8 6.72 2.71 -8.88
C PHE A 8 5.41 3.01 -9.61
N LEU A 9 5.02 2.20 -10.60
CA LEU A 9 3.74 2.37 -11.30
C LEU A 9 2.55 2.19 -10.35
N GLY A 10 2.62 1.22 -9.43
CA GLY A 10 1.62 1.05 -8.40
C GLY A 10 1.51 2.27 -7.49
N ALA A 11 2.63 2.80 -6.99
CA ALA A 11 2.61 3.99 -6.12
C ALA A 11 2.02 5.22 -6.84
N LEU A 12 2.38 5.41 -8.12
CA LEU A 12 1.90 6.52 -8.94
C LEU A 12 0.44 6.37 -9.37
N SER A 13 -0.16 5.18 -9.29
CA SER A 13 -1.59 4.99 -9.60
C SER A 13 -2.52 5.87 -8.74
N ARG A 14 -2.05 6.30 -7.56
CA ARG A 14 -2.77 7.21 -6.66
C ARG A 14 -3.00 8.61 -7.23
N LEU A 15 -2.25 8.99 -8.27
CA LEU A 15 -2.44 10.27 -8.95
C LEU A 15 -3.72 10.31 -9.79
N VAL A 16 -4.25 9.13 -10.16
CA VAL A 16 -5.51 9.00 -10.89
C VAL A 16 -6.69 9.12 -9.92
N PRO A 17 -7.80 9.80 -10.26
CA PRO A 17 -8.99 9.83 -9.40
C PRO A 17 -9.49 8.43 -9.02
N HIS A 18 -9.67 8.19 -7.73
CA HIS A 18 -10.06 6.91 -7.16
C HIS A 18 -10.94 7.13 -5.92
N LEU A 19 -11.64 6.08 -5.47
CA LEU A 19 -12.42 6.13 -4.23
C LEU A 19 -11.48 6.27 -3.02
N PRO A 20 -11.90 6.92 -1.92
CA PRO A 20 -11.09 7.01 -0.71
C PRO A 20 -10.57 5.64 -0.26
N ASN A 21 -9.25 5.55 -0.02
CA ASN A 21 -8.48 4.35 0.31
C ASN A 21 -8.46 3.21 -0.73
N PHE A 22 -9.16 3.32 -1.87
CA PHE A 22 -9.02 2.36 -2.97
C PHE A 22 -7.75 2.67 -3.76
N THR A 23 -6.60 2.18 -3.29
CA THR A 23 -5.28 2.50 -3.85
C THR A 23 -4.37 1.28 -3.89
N ALA A 24 -3.31 1.32 -4.71
CA ALA A 24 -2.31 0.26 -4.77
C ALA A 24 -1.28 0.31 -3.62
N VAL A 25 -1.51 1.15 -2.61
CA VAL A 25 -0.58 1.49 -1.53
C VAL A 25 -0.08 0.24 -0.79
N SER A 26 -0.97 -0.52 -0.14
CA SER A 26 -0.57 -1.73 0.59
C SER A 26 -0.09 -2.82 -0.38
N ALA A 27 -0.68 -2.91 -1.57
CA ALA A 27 -0.29 -3.88 -2.58
C ALA A 27 1.16 -3.68 -3.06
N VAL A 28 1.61 -2.43 -3.21
CA VAL A 28 3.00 -2.08 -3.57
C VAL A 28 3.98 -2.50 -2.49
N ALA A 29 3.66 -2.21 -1.22
CA ALA A 29 4.48 -2.65 -0.09
C ALA A 29 4.58 -4.17 -0.01
N LEU A 30 3.44 -4.85 -0.14
CA LEU A 30 3.35 -6.30 -0.08
C LEU A 30 4.09 -6.95 -1.25
N TYR A 31 3.86 -6.48 -2.47
CA TYR A 31 4.51 -6.97 -3.69
C TYR A 31 6.02 -6.75 -3.63
N GLY A 32 6.46 -5.52 -3.34
CA GLY A 32 7.88 -5.19 -3.24
C GLY A 32 8.59 -6.06 -2.20
N ALA A 33 8.01 -6.21 -1.01
CA ALA A 33 8.59 -7.03 0.04
C ALA A 33 8.57 -8.54 -0.26
N THR A 34 7.61 -9.00 -1.07
CA THR A 34 7.50 -10.41 -1.47
C THR A 34 8.48 -10.77 -2.59
N LYS A 35 8.71 -9.84 -3.54
CA LYS A 35 9.39 -10.13 -4.82
C LYS A 35 10.81 -9.60 -4.93
N LEU A 36 11.19 -8.55 -4.20
CA LEU A 36 12.56 -8.04 -4.23
C LEU A 36 13.48 -8.93 -3.41
N ASP A 37 14.61 -9.33 -4.01
CA ASP A 37 15.49 -10.34 -3.41
C ASP A 37 16.29 -9.80 -2.22
N ASP A 38 16.78 -8.58 -2.31
CA ASP A 38 17.51 -7.93 -1.24
C ASP A 38 16.54 -7.42 -0.15
N ARG A 39 16.81 -7.79 1.12
CA ARG A 39 15.95 -7.44 2.26
C ARG A 39 15.87 -5.92 2.50
N LYS A 40 16.92 -5.17 2.18
CA LYS A 40 16.89 -3.71 2.32
C LYS A 40 16.03 -3.11 1.22
N GLN A 41 16.16 -3.59 -0.02
CA GLN A 41 15.34 -3.15 -1.15
C GLN A 41 13.85 -3.47 -0.94
N ALA A 42 13.54 -4.65 -0.41
CA ALA A 42 12.19 -5.09 -0.05
C ALA A 42 11.41 -4.09 0.84
N VAL A 43 12.14 -3.32 1.66
CA VAL A 43 11.57 -2.29 2.54
C VAL A 43 11.72 -0.90 1.93
N TRP A 44 12.93 -0.52 1.51
CA TRP A 44 13.22 0.84 1.10
C TRP A 44 12.64 1.22 -0.26
N ILE A 45 12.54 0.28 -1.22
CA ILE A 45 11.99 0.62 -2.54
C ILE A 45 10.50 1.01 -2.45
N PRO A 46 9.61 0.23 -1.77
CA PRO A 46 8.24 0.67 -1.55
C PRO A 46 8.12 1.99 -0.78
N VAL A 47 8.95 2.20 0.25
CA VAL A 47 8.95 3.44 1.05
C VAL A 47 9.37 4.65 0.20
N LEU A 48 10.40 4.50 -0.64
CA LEU A 48 10.84 5.56 -1.54
C LEU A 48 9.79 5.84 -2.63
N ALA A 49 9.15 4.81 -3.17
CA ALA A 49 8.07 4.98 -4.14
C ALA A 49 6.90 5.77 -3.52
N MET A 50 6.53 5.48 -2.27
CA MET A 50 5.55 6.26 -1.51
C MET A 50 5.97 7.71 -1.33
N LEU A 51 7.20 7.95 -0.85
CA LEU A 51 7.72 9.31 -0.66
C LEU A 51 7.71 10.13 -1.94
N ILE A 52 8.08 9.51 -3.06
CA ILE A 52 8.04 10.16 -4.37
C ILE A 52 6.59 10.45 -4.76
N SER A 53 5.66 9.49 -4.62
CA SER A 53 4.25 9.74 -4.92
C SER A 53 3.65 10.86 -4.06
N ASP A 54 3.94 10.89 -2.76
CA ASP A 54 3.46 11.94 -1.85
C ASP A 54 4.08 13.30 -2.22
N SER A 55 5.35 13.33 -2.62
CA SER A 55 6.02 14.55 -3.11
C SER A 55 5.35 15.08 -4.38
N VAL A 56 5.01 14.20 -5.34
CA VAL A 56 4.30 14.59 -6.57
C VAL A 56 2.90 15.10 -6.23
N MET A 57 2.18 14.42 -5.34
CA MET A 57 0.86 14.88 -4.85
C MET A 57 0.95 16.25 -4.17
N GLU A 58 1.99 16.50 -3.36
CA GLU A 58 2.22 17.79 -2.71
C GLU A 58 2.49 18.90 -3.72
N VAL A 59 3.29 18.64 -4.76
CA VAL A 59 3.52 19.60 -5.86
C VAL A 59 2.22 19.91 -6.59
N MET A 60 1.42 18.88 -6.91
CA MET A 60 0.11 19.08 -7.56
C MET A 60 -0.87 19.86 -6.68
N TYR A 61 -0.88 19.59 -5.38
CA TYR A 61 -1.68 20.31 -4.40
C TYR A 61 -1.31 21.80 -4.35
N ARG A 62 -0.02 22.11 -4.21
CA ARG A 62 0.49 23.50 -4.18
C ARG A 62 0.27 24.24 -5.49
N ALA A 63 0.28 23.53 -6.62
CA ALA A 63 -0.03 24.09 -7.93
C ALA A 63 -1.54 24.28 -8.19
N GLY A 64 -2.41 23.87 -7.26
CA GLY A 64 -3.87 23.93 -7.44
C GLY A 64 -4.42 22.90 -8.44
N LEU A 65 -3.62 21.89 -8.81
CA LEU A 65 -3.98 20.84 -9.77
C LEU A 65 -4.69 19.65 -9.09
N SER A 66 -4.54 19.50 -7.78
CA SER A 66 -5.16 18.43 -6.98
C SER A 66 -5.72 19.01 -5.69
N PRO A 67 -6.92 18.60 -5.23
CA PRO A 67 -7.41 18.97 -3.91
C PRO A 67 -6.78 18.13 -2.79
N ILE A 68 -6.01 17.09 -3.13
CA ILE A 68 -5.45 16.13 -2.19
C ILE A 68 -4.02 16.54 -1.84
N GLN A 69 -3.78 16.85 -0.57
CA GLN A 69 -2.46 17.15 -0.04
C GLN A 69 -1.59 15.89 0.01
N GLY A 70 -0.32 16.01 -0.42
CA GLY A 70 0.64 14.91 -0.38
C GLY A 70 1.21 14.70 1.02
N PHE A 71 1.75 15.76 1.63
CA PHE A 71 2.30 15.69 2.98
C PHE A 71 1.28 16.16 4.02
N HIS A 72 0.86 15.24 4.89
CA HIS A 72 -0.18 15.49 5.89
C HIS A 72 0.25 15.00 7.28
N GLY A 73 -0.34 15.56 8.34
CA GLY A 73 0.07 15.28 9.74
C GLY A 73 -0.06 13.82 10.20
N GLY A 74 -0.82 13.00 9.47
CA GLY A 74 -0.98 11.57 9.72
C GLY A 74 0.00 10.66 8.97
N MET A 75 0.87 11.20 8.11
CA MET A 75 1.71 10.39 7.22
C MET A 75 2.61 9.40 7.98
N GLY A 76 3.09 9.77 9.18
CA GLY A 76 3.94 8.87 9.99
C GLY A 76 3.28 7.52 10.28
N TYR A 77 1.97 7.50 10.52
CA TYR A 77 1.21 6.26 10.76
C TYR A 77 1.02 5.46 9.47
N VAL A 78 0.88 6.13 8.32
CA VAL A 78 0.84 5.46 7.00
C VAL A 78 2.16 4.75 6.74
N TYR A 79 3.29 5.42 6.98
CA TYR A 79 4.63 4.82 6.80
C TYR A 79 4.91 3.70 7.81
N ALA A 80 4.45 3.83 9.05
CA ALA A 80 4.52 2.75 10.04
C ALA A 80 3.72 1.51 9.59
N ALA A 81 2.50 1.73 9.07
CA ALA A 81 1.69 0.66 8.49
C ALA A 81 2.41 0.00 7.31
N PHE A 82 3.08 0.77 6.44
CA PHE A 82 3.90 0.22 5.35
C PHE A 82 4.97 -0.74 5.83
N ILE A 83 5.70 -0.39 6.89
CA ILE A 83 6.73 -1.27 7.44
C ILE A 83 6.11 -2.60 7.90
N VAL A 84 4.96 -2.55 8.58
CA VAL A 84 4.24 -3.76 8.99
C VAL A 84 3.79 -4.58 7.77
N VAL A 85 3.25 -3.94 6.74
CA VAL A 85 2.86 -4.61 5.49
C VAL A 85 4.06 -5.24 4.79
N SER A 86 5.22 -4.57 4.78
CA SER A 86 6.46 -5.14 4.25
C SER A 86 6.92 -6.35 5.06
N CYS A 87 6.79 -6.34 6.39
CA CYS A 87 7.06 -7.52 7.22
C CYS A 87 6.14 -8.70 6.87
N ILE A 88 4.85 -8.43 6.61
CA ILE A 88 3.91 -9.44 6.11
C ILE A 88 4.37 -9.97 4.74
N GLY A 89 4.81 -9.10 3.83
CA GLY A 89 5.36 -9.51 2.53
C GLY A 89 6.60 -10.41 2.64
N MET A 90 7.51 -10.10 3.57
CA MET A 90 8.65 -10.96 3.86
C MET A 90 8.24 -12.33 4.44
N TRP A 91 7.20 -12.36 5.28
CA TRP A 91 6.61 -13.62 5.76
C TRP A 91 6.00 -14.43 4.62
N ILE A 92 5.28 -13.81 3.67
CA ILE A 92 4.79 -14.49 2.47
C ILE A 92 5.96 -15.08 1.68
N ARG A 93 7.01 -14.29 1.44
CA ARG A 93 8.21 -14.71 0.69
C ARG A 93 8.89 -15.94 1.29
N SER A 94 8.93 -16.05 2.62
CA SER A 94 9.63 -17.13 3.32
C SER A 94 9.21 -18.55 2.90
N ALA A 95 7.94 -18.73 2.51
CA ALA A 95 7.47 -19.94 1.82
C ALA A 95 6.23 -19.57 1.01
N PHE A 96 6.45 -19.02 -0.18
CA PHE A 96 5.39 -18.46 -1.01
C PHE A 96 4.31 -19.50 -1.36
N SER A 97 3.05 -19.12 -1.15
CA SER A 97 1.87 -19.84 -1.66
C SER A 97 0.72 -18.85 -1.88
N TYR A 98 -0.21 -19.18 -2.77
CA TYR A 98 -1.39 -18.34 -3.00
C TYR A 98 -2.27 -18.21 -1.75
N GLY A 99 -2.32 -19.23 -0.89
CA GLY A 99 -2.99 -19.15 0.40
C GLY A 99 -2.33 -18.16 1.36
N ARG A 100 -1.00 -18.15 1.43
CA ARG A 100 -0.27 -17.13 2.21
C ARG A 100 -0.41 -15.74 1.62
N LEU A 101 -0.45 -15.60 0.30
CA LEU A 101 -0.69 -14.31 -0.35
C LEU A 101 -2.08 -13.76 -0.01
N ALA A 102 -3.12 -14.60 -0.06
CA ALA A 102 -4.47 -14.21 0.32
C ALA A 102 -4.54 -13.79 1.80
N LEU A 103 -4.04 -14.64 2.71
CA LEU A 103 -4.02 -14.31 4.14
C LEU A 103 -3.18 -13.06 4.43
N GLY A 104 -2.03 -12.93 3.79
CA GLY A 104 -1.17 -11.76 3.94
C GLY A 104 -1.80 -10.48 3.42
N THR A 105 -2.61 -10.54 2.35
CA THR A 105 -3.38 -9.39 1.85
C THR A 105 -4.43 -8.95 2.87
N LEU A 106 -5.17 -9.89 3.47
CA LEU A 106 -6.13 -9.59 4.53
C LEU A 106 -5.45 -8.99 5.76
N SER A 107 -4.34 -9.61 6.21
CA SER A 107 -3.55 -9.13 7.34
C SER A 107 -2.95 -7.75 7.08
N ALA A 108 -2.50 -7.47 5.86
CA ALA A 108 -1.98 -6.17 5.47
C ALA A 108 -3.07 -5.10 5.55
N SER A 109 -4.24 -5.37 4.97
CA SER A 109 -5.36 -4.44 4.99
C SER A 109 -5.82 -4.14 6.42
N LEU A 110 -5.98 -5.18 7.24
CA LEU A 110 -6.38 -5.05 8.64
C LEU A 110 -5.33 -4.29 9.46
N SER A 111 -4.05 -4.60 9.27
CA SER A 111 -2.96 -3.92 9.99
C SER A 111 -2.90 -2.45 9.64
N PHE A 112 -3.03 -2.11 8.35
CA PHE A 112 -3.08 -0.73 7.90
C PHE A 112 -4.27 0.00 8.50
N PHE A 113 -5.47 -0.60 8.44
CA PHE A 113 -6.67 -0.04 9.04
C PHE A 113 -6.51 0.28 10.53
N ILE A 114 -5.95 -0.66 11.31
CA ILE A 114 -5.70 -0.45 12.74
C ILE A 114 -4.70 0.70 12.96
N ILE A 115 -3.55 0.64 12.31
CA ILE A 115 -2.46 1.59 12.57
C ILE A 115 -2.86 3.01 12.15
N THR A 116 -3.44 3.20 10.97
CA THR A 116 -3.74 4.54 10.47
C THR A 116 -4.89 5.19 11.23
N ASN A 117 -5.93 4.44 11.61
CA ASN A 117 -7.07 5.01 12.33
C ASN A 117 -6.75 5.24 13.81
N PHE A 118 -5.87 4.43 14.41
CA PHE A 118 -5.29 4.78 15.70
C PHE A 118 -4.52 6.10 15.63
N GLY A 119 -3.78 6.34 14.54
CA GLY A 119 -3.12 7.61 14.28
C GLY A 119 -4.08 8.80 14.14
N VAL A 120 -5.22 8.61 13.47
CA VAL A 120 -6.28 9.63 13.38
C VAL A 120 -6.84 9.97 14.76
N TRP A 121 -7.12 8.96 15.58
CA TRP A 121 -7.59 9.17 16.96
C TRP A 121 -6.54 9.91 17.82
N LEU A 122 -5.26 9.54 17.72
CA LEU A 122 -4.16 10.26 18.39
C LEU A 122 -3.98 11.70 17.88
N GLY A 123 -4.46 12.01 16.67
CA GLY A 123 -4.56 13.37 16.16
C GLY A 123 -5.62 14.23 16.86
N GLY A 124 -6.43 13.66 17.76
CA GLY A 124 -7.41 14.38 18.57
C GLY A 124 -8.78 14.61 17.91
N TRP A 125 -8.97 14.17 16.66
CA TRP A 125 -10.18 14.40 15.85
C TRP A 125 -11.47 13.85 16.47
N TYR A 126 -11.35 12.81 17.31
CA TYR A 126 -12.48 12.16 17.99
C TYR A 126 -12.40 12.29 19.52
N GLY A 127 -11.50 13.14 20.03
CA GLY A 127 -11.22 13.27 21.46
C GLY A 127 -10.41 12.09 22.02
N TYR A 128 -9.63 12.35 23.07
CA TYR A 128 -8.72 11.38 23.70
C TYR A 128 -9.44 10.44 24.69
N THR A 129 -10.57 9.84 24.27
CA THR A 129 -11.36 8.90 25.08
C THR A 129 -11.56 7.56 24.38
N LEU A 130 -11.91 6.52 25.13
CA LEU A 130 -12.24 5.20 24.56
C LEU A 130 -13.50 5.23 23.68
N GLU A 131 -14.46 6.10 24.03
CA GLU A 131 -15.64 6.35 23.21
C GLU A 131 -15.25 6.99 21.87
N GLY A 132 -14.35 7.99 21.92
CA GLY A 132 -13.78 8.63 20.74
C GLY A 132 -13.01 7.65 19.85
N LEU A 133 -12.23 6.75 20.46
CA LEU A 133 -11.54 5.68 19.75
C LEU A 133 -12.53 4.79 19.01
N THR A 134 -13.58 4.35 19.70
CA THR A 134 -14.64 3.50 19.11
C THR A 134 -15.34 4.21 17.96
N ALA A 135 -15.71 5.48 18.15
CA ALA A 135 -16.32 6.30 17.11
C ALA A 135 -15.41 6.47 15.88
N CYS A 136 -14.11 6.71 16.09
CA CYS A 136 -13.12 6.81 15.02
C CYS A 136 -13.07 5.54 14.17
N TYR A 137 -13.04 4.36 14.80
CA TYR A 137 -13.01 3.09 14.08
C TYR A 137 -14.31 2.77 13.36
N ILE A 138 -15.47 3.09 13.96
CA ILE A 138 -16.77 2.95 13.29
C ILE A 138 -16.84 3.82 12.04
N ALA A 139 -16.42 5.09 12.15
CA ALA A 139 -16.37 6.02 11.02
C ALA A 139 -15.40 5.57 9.92
N ALA A 140 -14.38 4.79 10.27
CA ALA A 140 -13.39 4.27 9.34
C ALA A 140 -13.85 3.03 8.54
N ILE A 141 -14.92 2.34 8.93
CA ILE A 141 -15.40 1.10 8.28
C ILE A 141 -15.66 1.27 6.77
N PRO A 142 -16.31 2.35 6.28
CA PRO A 142 -16.50 2.54 4.83
C PRO A 142 -15.17 2.64 4.07
N PHE A 143 -14.18 3.31 4.65
CA PHE A 143 -12.83 3.42 4.07
C PHE A 143 -12.12 2.07 4.06
N PHE A 144 -12.29 1.26 5.11
CA PHE A 144 -11.74 -0.10 5.16
C PHE A 144 -12.30 -0.99 4.06
N ARG A 145 -13.60 -0.87 3.75
CA ARG A 145 -14.21 -1.65 2.65
C ARG A 145 -13.55 -1.34 1.31
N ASN A 146 -13.34 -0.06 1.02
CA ASN A 146 -12.64 0.38 -0.19
C ASN A 146 -11.19 -0.07 -0.18
N GLN A 147 -10.52 0.03 0.96
CA GLN A 147 -9.13 -0.40 1.12
C GLN A 147 -8.97 -1.89 0.86
N LEU A 148 -9.79 -2.72 1.49
CA LEU A 148 -9.75 -4.18 1.32
C LEU A 148 -10.01 -4.58 -0.12
N ALA A 149 -11.01 -3.98 -0.77
CA ALA A 149 -11.29 -4.21 -2.18
C ALA A 149 -10.11 -3.77 -3.07
N GLY A 150 -9.51 -2.61 -2.78
CA GLY A 150 -8.33 -2.09 -3.45
C GLY A 150 -7.13 -3.01 -3.28
N ASP A 151 -6.83 -3.44 -2.06
CA ASP A 151 -5.72 -4.34 -1.75
C ASP A 151 -5.86 -5.65 -2.51
N ILE A 152 -7.05 -6.27 -2.51
CA ILE A 152 -7.32 -7.50 -3.27
C ILE A 152 -7.10 -7.25 -4.77
N PHE A 153 -7.68 -6.17 -5.31
CA PHE A 153 -7.59 -5.84 -6.73
C PHE A 153 -6.14 -5.60 -7.17
N PHE A 154 -5.41 -4.72 -6.47
CA PHE A 154 -4.06 -4.33 -6.83
C PHE A 154 -3.03 -5.42 -6.53
N VAL A 155 -3.22 -6.26 -5.50
CA VAL A 155 -2.39 -7.45 -5.31
C VAL A 155 -2.58 -8.41 -6.48
N ALA A 156 -3.82 -8.72 -6.86
CA ALA A 156 -4.08 -9.58 -8.02
C ALA A 156 -3.47 -9.00 -9.30
N LEU A 157 -3.61 -7.69 -9.51
CA LEU A 157 -3.07 -6.99 -10.67
C LEU A 157 -1.54 -7.02 -10.71
N LEU A 158 -0.85 -6.67 -9.62
CA LEU A 158 0.62 -6.60 -9.59
C LEU A 158 1.27 -7.98 -9.69
N PHE A 159 0.78 -8.96 -8.93
CA PHE A 159 1.31 -10.33 -8.98
C PHE A 159 0.95 -11.03 -10.31
N GLY A 160 -0.25 -10.77 -10.85
CA GLY A 160 -0.66 -11.27 -12.16
C GLY A 160 0.16 -10.67 -13.30
N ALA A 161 0.37 -9.35 -13.29
CA ALA A 161 1.21 -8.67 -14.27
C ALA A 161 2.66 -9.18 -14.24
N ASP A 162 3.25 -9.35 -13.04
CA ASP A 162 4.58 -9.94 -12.88
C ASP A 162 4.66 -11.35 -13.49
N ALA A 163 3.68 -12.21 -13.21
CA ALA A 163 3.64 -13.57 -13.74
C ALA A 163 3.53 -13.60 -15.28
N LEU A 164 2.64 -12.77 -15.85
CA LEU A 164 2.47 -12.67 -17.30
C LEU A 164 3.73 -12.14 -17.98
N LEU A 165 4.30 -11.04 -17.47
CA LEU A 165 5.51 -10.44 -18.04
C LEU A 165 6.68 -11.44 -18.06
N ARG A 166 6.86 -12.21 -16.99
CA ARG A 166 7.88 -13.26 -16.94
C ARG A 166 7.63 -14.37 -17.95
N ALA A 167 6.38 -14.81 -18.11
CA ALA A 167 6.03 -15.83 -19.11
C ALA A 167 6.31 -15.35 -20.54
N PHE A 168 5.99 -14.08 -20.86
CA PHE A 168 6.29 -13.49 -22.16
C PHE A 168 7.79 -13.38 -22.43
N VAL A 169 8.58 -12.94 -21.44
CA VAL A 169 10.05 -12.82 -21.57
C VAL A 169 10.69 -14.20 -21.76
N ALA A 170 10.28 -15.21 -20.96
CA ALA A 170 10.80 -16.57 -21.08
C ALA A 170 10.53 -17.17 -22.47
N LYS A 171 9.31 -17.01 -22.99
CA LYS A 171 8.93 -17.49 -24.33
C LYS A 171 9.79 -16.85 -25.44
N LYS A 172 10.14 -15.56 -25.32
CA LYS A 172 10.97 -14.85 -26.30
C LYS A 172 12.43 -15.29 -26.27
N GLN A 173 12.92 -15.83 -25.16
CA GLN A 173 14.29 -16.38 -25.07
C GLN A 173 14.40 -17.81 -25.64
N THR A 174 13.27 -18.47 -25.90
CA THR A 174 13.24 -19.85 -26.43
C THR A 174 13.07 -19.90 -27.96
N ILE A 175 12.95 -18.74 -28.62
CA ILE A 175 12.81 -18.57 -30.08
C ILE A 175 14.08 -17.88 -30.58
#